data_AF-A0A9R1VG64-F1
#
_entry.id   AF-A0A9R1VG64-F1
#
_cell.length_a   1.000
_cell.length_b   1.000
_cell.length_c   1.000
_cell.angle_alpha   90.00
_cell.angle_beta   90.00
_cell.angle_gamma   90.00
#
_symmetry.space_group_name_H-M   'P 1'
#
loop_
_entity.id
_entity.type
_entity.pdbx_description
1 polymer ?
#
loop_
_entity_poly.entity_id
_entity_poly.type
_entity_poly.pdbx_seq_one_letter_code
_entity_poly.pdbx_strand_id
1 'polypeptide(L)'
;MVQFGQAGLKPSQIKKVVNTMKTSNITDVTAKQCADVLIEHRKQHRGKEFYGFIKHFQDKTLVDSDRYFVVDLSDDGYPRNIFWADGRSRDVYTNFIDVLVFDVVTSPFSPPEKSDFVYAL
;
A
#
# COMPACT_ATOMS: atom_id res chain seq x y z
N MET A 1 4.25 15.94 -12.35
CA MET A 1 4.03 15.54 -10.94
C MET A 1 3.95 14.03 -10.78
N VAL A 2 3.08 13.34 -11.52
CA VAL A 2 2.92 11.87 -11.46
C VAL A 2 4.24 11.11 -11.69
N GLN A 3 5.01 11.49 -12.73
CA GLN A 3 6.31 10.87 -13.03
C GLN A 3 7.31 10.97 -11.85
N PHE A 4 7.33 12.11 -11.15
CA PHE A 4 8.17 12.26 -9.95
C PHE A 4 7.68 11.40 -8.78
N GLY A 5 6.35 11.21 -8.66
CA GLY A 5 5.78 10.28 -7.69
C GLY A 5 6.12 8.82 -8.00
N GLN A 6 6.16 8.44 -9.28
CA GLN A 6 6.60 7.10 -9.72
C GLN A 6 8.10 6.86 -9.45
N ALA A 7 8.91 7.93 -9.51
CA ALA A 7 10.32 7.89 -9.12
C ALA A 7 10.56 7.91 -7.59
N GLY A 8 9.51 7.84 -6.77
CA GLY A 8 9.62 7.75 -5.31
C GLY A 8 9.76 9.08 -4.56
N LEU A 9 9.58 10.22 -5.22
CA LEU A 9 9.69 11.53 -4.54
C LEU A 9 8.45 11.80 -3.67
N LYS A 10 8.69 12.33 -2.46
CA LYS A 10 7.62 12.78 -1.55
C LYS A 10 6.94 14.05 -2.09
N PRO A 11 5.66 14.31 -1.77
CA PRO A 11 4.96 15.52 -2.22
C PRO A 11 5.69 16.85 -1.92
N SER A 12 6.41 16.92 -0.79
CA SER A 12 7.24 18.08 -0.42
C SER A 12 8.46 18.27 -1.34
N GLN A 13 9.05 17.19 -1.84
CA GLN A 13 10.15 17.21 -2.81
C GLN A 13 9.63 17.55 -4.21
N ILE A 14 8.49 16.97 -4.59
CA ILE A 14 7.82 17.28 -5.87
C ILE A 14 7.45 18.77 -5.92
N LYS A 15 6.92 19.34 -4.83
CA LYS A 15 6.64 20.77 -4.72
C LYS A 15 7.87 21.62 -5.06
N LYS A 16 9.01 21.29 -4.45
CA LYS A 16 10.27 22.01 -4.66
C LYS A 16 10.70 21.96 -6.14
N VAL A 17 10.79 20.75 -6.70
CA VAL A 17 11.19 20.54 -8.11
C VAL A 17 10.25 21.29 -9.06
N VAL A 18 8.94 21.16 -8.84
CA VAL A 18 7.95 21.77 -9.72
C VAL A 18 7.95 23.29 -9.62
N ASN A 19 8.14 23.89 -8.44
CA ASN A 19 8.22 25.35 -8.33
C ASN A 19 9.57 25.90 -8.86
N THR A 20 10.67 25.15 -8.75
CA THR A 20 11.97 25.54 -9.34
C THR A 20 11.98 25.47 -10.87
N MET A 21 11.21 24.55 -11.47
CA MET A 21 11.15 24.37 -12.93
C MET A 21 10.17 25.30 -13.66
N LYS A 22 9.38 26.12 -12.94
CA LYS A 22 8.38 27.01 -13.56
C LYS A 22 9.00 28.30 -14.08
N THR A 23 8.54 28.75 -15.25
CA THR A 23 8.77 30.10 -15.76
C THR A 23 7.80 31.09 -15.06
N SER A 24 8.27 32.31 -14.81
CA SER A 24 7.86 33.25 -13.75
C SER A 24 6.42 33.79 -13.71
N ASN A 25 5.44 33.20 -14.40
CA ASN A 25 4.06 33.71 -14.47
C ASN A 25 2.97 32.75 -13.95
N ILE A 26 3.35 31.66 -13.27
CA ILE A 26 2.40 30.64 -12.77
C ILE A 26 2.48 30.55 -11.26
N THR A 27 1.33 30.53 -10.58
CA THR A 27 1.22 30.37 -9.13
C THR A 27 1.94 29.11 -8.64
N ASP A 28 2.58 29.24 -7.48
CA ASP A 28 3.24 28.12 -6.81
C ASP A 28 2.26 26.99 -6.50
N VAL A 29 2.71 25.75 -6.68
CA VAL A 29 1.95 24.60 -6.21
C VAL A 29 2.29 24.33 -4.75
N THR A 30 1.29 23.89 -4.02
CA THR A 30 1.41 23.49 -2.62
C THR A 30 1.73 21.99 -2.53
N ALA A 31 2.32 21.57 -1.40
CA ALA A 31 2.55 20.15 -1.15
C ALA A 31 1.23 19.36 -1.10
N LYS A 32 0.12 20.01 -0.67
CA LYS A 32 -1.21 19.43 -0.67
C LYS A 32 -1.69 19.13 -2.09
N GLN A 33 -1.59 20.10 -3.01
CA GLN A 33 -1.94 19.88 -4.42
C GLN A 33 -1.10 18.77 -5.06
N CYS A 34 0.19 18.69 -4.73
CA CYS A 34 1.01 17.57 -5.18
C CYS A 34 0.53 16.23 -4.61
N ALA A 35 0.15 16.18 -3.33
CA ALA A 35 -0.39 14.97 -2.71
C ALA A 35 -1.73 14.56 -3.33
N ASP A 36 -2.65 15.51 -3.54
CA ASP A 36 -3.97 15.26 -4.11
C ASP A 36 -3.86 14.65 -5.53
N VAL A 37 -3.00 15.20 -6.38
CA VAL A 37 -2.73 14.67 -7.73
C VAL A 37 -2.18 13.23 -7.67
N LEU A 38 -1.30 12.93 -6.71
CA LEU A 38 -0.78 11.57 -6.55
C LEU A 38 -1.83 10.61 -5.99
N ILE A 39 -2.69 11.06 -5.07
CA ILE A 39 -3.79 10.27 -4.52
C ILE A 39 -4.77 9.90 -5.64
N GLU A 40 -5.17 10.87 -6.47
CA GLU A 40 -6.08 10.64 -7.61
C GLU A 40 -5.46 9.70 -8.65
N HIS A 41 -4.20 9.91 -9.02
CA HIS A 41 -3.51 9.01 -9.94
C HIS A 41 -3.39 7.58 -9.38
N ARG A 42 -3.15 7.44 -8.06
CA ARG A 42 -3.13 6.13 -7.40
C ARG A 42 -4.49 5.47 -7.44
N LYS A 43 -5.59 6.19 -7.17
CA LYS A 43 -6.97 5.67 -7.25
C LYS A 43 -7.26 5.02 -8.61
N GLN A 44 -6.82 5.65 -9.71
CA GLN A 44 -7.02 5.15 -11.07
C GLN A 44 -6.36 3.78 -11.33
N HIS A 45 -5.30 3.43 -10.58
CA HIS A 45 -4.54 2.19 -10.79
C HIS A 45 -4.79 1.14 -9.71
N ARG A 46 -5.65 1.40 -8.71
CA ARG A 46 -5.87 0.50 -7.56
C ARG A 46 -6.34 -0.90 -7.96
N GLY A 47 -7.27 -1.00 -8.91
CA GLY A 47 -7.91 -2.29 -9.23
C GLY A 47 -6.98 -3.31 -9.92
N LYS A 48 -6.15 -2.86 -10.86
CA LYS A 48 -5.26 -3.75 -11.64
C LYS A 48 -4.14 -4.33 -10.78
N GLU A 49 -3.51 -3.48 -9.96
CA GLU A 49 -2.45 -3.89 -9.05
C GLU A 49 -2.98 -4.83 -7.96
N PHE A 50 -4.19 -4.56 -7.46
CA PHE A 50 -4.84 -5.39 -6.45
C PHE A 50 -5.16 -6.81 -6.95
N TYR A 51 -5.67 -6.93 -8.18
CA TYR A 51 -5.92 -8.24 -8.78
C TYR A 51 -4.62 -9.06 -8.93
N GLY A 52 -3.54 -8.44 -9.41
CA GLY A 52 -2.24 -9.09 -9.53
C GLY A 52 -1.71 -9.57 -8.17
N PHE A 53 -1.92 -8.77 -7.13
CA PHE A 53 -1.55 -9.12 -5.77
C PHE A 53 -2.35 -10.32 -5.23
N ILE A 54 -3.69 -10.31 -5.33
CA ILE A 54 -4.52 -11.46 -4.91
C ILE A 54 -4.09 -12.72 -5.64
N LYS A 55 -3.93 -12.64 -6.96
CA LYS A 55 -3.53 -13.78 -7.78
C LYS A 55 -2.19 -14.38 -7.31
N HIS A 56 -1.19 -13.56 -7.03
CA HIS A 56 0.09 -14.02 -6.48
C HIS A 56 -0.08 -14.78 -5.16
N PHE A 57 -0.99 -14.33 -4.29
CA PHE A 57 -1.25 -15.06 -3.05
C PHE A 57 -2.05 -16.36 -3.28
N GLN A 58 -3.01 -16.36 -4.18
CA GLN A 58 -3.72 -17.59 -4.56
C GLN A 58 -2.75 -18.63 -5.16
N ASP A 59 -1.92 -18.22 -6.12
CA ASP A 59 -0.97 -19.09 -6.81
C ASP A 59 0.01 -19.73 -5.81
N LYS A 60 0.48 -18.97 -4.82
CA LYS A 60 1.39 -19.50 -3.80
C LYS A 60 0.69 -20.38 -2.76
N THR A 61 -0.60 -20.16 -2.47
CA THR A 61 -1.38 -21.04 -1.58
C THR A 61 -1.72 -22.38 -2.25
N LEU A 62 -1.74 -22.44 -3.59
CA LEU A 62 -1.81 -23.71 -4.32
C LEU A 62 -0.55 -24.57 -4.18
N VAL A 63 0.60 -23.93 -3.94
CA VAL A 63 1.91 -24.61 -3.79
C VAL A 63 2.18 -25.00 -2.33
N ASP A 64 1.74 -24.18 -1.39
CA ASP A 64 1.91 -24.36 0.06
C ASP A 64 0.55 -24.17 0.74
N SER A 65 -0.07 -25.26 1.17
CA SER A 65 -1.40 -25.25 1.81
C SER A 65 -1.37 -24.63 3.21
N ASP A 66 -0.20 -24.56 3.85
CA ASP A 66 -0.06 -24.01 5.20
C ASP A 66 0.04 -22.50 5.17
N ARG A 67 0.13 -21.91 3.97
CA ARG A 67 0.17 -20.48 3.74
C ARG A 67 -1.21 -19.85 3.88
N TYR A 68 -1.28 -18.78 4.66
CA TYR A 68 -2.53 -18.06 4.95
C TYR A 68 -2.51 -16.66 4.36
N PHE A 69 -3.64 -16.24 3.80
CA PHE A 69 -3.91 -14.83 3.55
C PHE A 69 -5.40 -14.53 3.61
N VAL A 70 -5.75 -13.32 4.04
CA VAL A 70 -7.11 -12.79 3.95
C VAL A 70 -7.04 -11.32 3.56
N VAL A 71 -8.04 -10.86 2.79
CA VAL A 71 -8.16 -9.47 2.38
C VAL A 71 -9.47 -8.92 2.90
N ASP A 72 -9.37 -7.84 3.67
CA ASP A 72 -10.50 -7.04 4.14
C ASP A 72 -10.78 -5.95 3.09
N LEU A 73 -12.01 -5.94 2.56
CA LEU A 73 -12.45 -4.98 1.55
C LEU A 73 -13.29 -3.89 2.23
N SER A 74 -13.08 -2.64 1.84
CA SER A 74 -13.99 -1.54 2.17
C SER A 74 -15.29 -1.62 1.37
N ASP A 75 -16.28 -0.83 1.79
CA ASP A 75 -17.62 -0.77 1.18
C ASP A 75 -17.62 -0.42 -0.32
N ASP A 76 -16.55 0.22 -0.79
CA ASP A 76 -16.29 0.56 -2.18
C ASP A 76 -15.57 -0.55 -2.97
N GLY A 77 -15.38 -1.73 -2.36
CA GLY A 77 -14.77 -2.91 -2.97
C GLY A 77 -13.24 -2.87 -3.05
N TYR A 78 -12.58 -1.88 -2.44
CA TYR A 78 -11.12 -1.79 -2.42
C TYR A 78 -10.52 -2.47 -1.18
N PRO A 79 -9.28 -2.99 -1.25
CA PRO A 79 -8.61 -3.54 -0.08
C PRO A 79 -8.33 -2.45 0.95
N ARG A 80 -8.86 -2.65 2.16
CA ARG A 80 -8.50 -1.86 3.34
C ARG A 80 -7.28 -2.46 4.03
N ASN A 81 -7.35 -3.75 4.33
CA ASN A 81 -6.31 -4.48 5.04
C ASN A 81 -5.98 -5.79 4.33
N ILE A 82 -4.73 -6.22 4.43
CA ILE A 82 -4.25 -7.48 3.88
C ILE A 82 -3.45 -8.16 4.97
N PHE A 83 -3.87 -9.36 5.35
CA PHE A 83 -3.18 -10.17 6.34
C PHE A 83 -2.63 -11.41 5.64
N TRP A 84 -1.40 -11.77 5.95
CA TRP A 84 -0.77 -12.97 5.41
C TRP A 84 0.26 -13.55 6.37
N ALA A 85 0.46 -14.87 6.28
CA ALA A 85 1.52 -15.58 6.97
C ALA A 85 2.00 -16.74 6.08
N ASP A 86 3.32 -16.98 6.05
CA ASP A 86 3.83 -18.18 5.40
C ASP A 86 3.66 -19.42 6.29
N GLY A 87 3.69 -20.62 5.68
CA GLY A 87 3.45 -21.87 6.40
C GLY A 87 4.45 -22.08 7.55
N ARG A 88 5.71 -21.70 7.33
CA ARG A 88 6.76 -21.79 8.36
C ARG A 88 6.48 -20.89 9.55
N SER A 89 6.03 -19.65 9.34
CA SER A 89 5.70 -18.75 10.45
C SER A 89 4.49 -19.25 11.23
N ARG A 90 3.50 -19.87 10.56
CA ARG A 90 2.35 -20.51 11.23
C ARG A 90 2.75 -21.74 12.04
N ASP A 91 3.63 -22.57 11.50
CA ASP A 91 4.16 -23.74 12.20
C ASP A 91 5.01 -23.33 13.43
N VAL A 92 5.90 -22.35 13.28
CA VAL A 92 6.67 -21.78 14.39
C VAL A 92 5.76 -21.16 15.43
N TYR A 93 4.75 -20.38 15.02
CA TYR A 93 3.78 -19.83 15.97
C TYR A 93 3.05 -20.93 16.75
N THR A 94 2.59 -21.99 16.07
CA THR A 94 1.85 -23.09 16.71
C THR A 94 2.72 -23.85 17.71
N ASN A 95 4.01 -24.04 17.40
CA ASN A 95 4.93 -24.81 18.23
C ASN A 95 5.56 -24.01 19.37
N PHE A 96 5.82 -22.71 19.16
CA PHE A 96 6.58 -21.89 20.11
C PHE A 96 5.74 -20.79 20.78
N ILE A 97 4.50 -20.56 20.35
CA ILE A 97 3.63 -19.46 20.81
C ILE A 97 4.39 -18.12 20.81
N ASP A 98 5.26 -17.94 19.82
CA ASP A 98 6.14 -16.78 19.73
C ASP A 98 5.42 -15.59 19.06
N VAL A 99 5.89 -14.37 19.34
CA VAL A 99 5.24 -13.13 18.91
C VAL A 99 5.37 -12.96 17.40
N LEU A 100 4.24 -12.89 16.69
CA LEU A 100 4.20 -12.47 15.28
C LEU A 100 4.44 -10.96 15.19
N VAL A 101 5.64 -10.56 14.76
CA VAL A 101 5.90 -9.19 14.34
C VAL A 101 5.42 -9.04 12.90
N PHE A 102 4.31 -8.34 12.71
CA PHE A 102 3.87 -7.96 11.37
C PHE A 102 4.62 -6.69 10.96
N ASP A 103 5.36 -6.77 9.85
CA ASP A 103 5.70 -5.57 9.10
C ASP A 103 4.38 -5.00 8.55
N VAL A 104 3.89 -3.93 9.19
CA VAL A 104 2.78 -3.15 8.66
C VAL A 104 3.30 -2.48 7.40
N VAL A 105 3.10 -3.13 6.26
CA VAL A 105 3.24 -2.47 4.98
C VAL A 105 2.00 -1.59 4.86
N THR A 106 2.08 -0.35 5.37
CA THR A 106 1.13 0.69 5.01
C THR A 106 1.20 0.80 3.50
N SER A 107 0.24 0.15 2.85
CA SER A 107 0.05 0.26 1.42
C SER A 107 0.00 1.75 1.10
N PRO A 108 0.74 2.24 0.08
CA PRO A 108 0.67 3.64 -0.34
C PRO A 108 -0.74 4.03 -0.85
N PHE A 109 -1.68 3.07 -0.85
CA PHE A 109 -3.08 3.17 -1.18
C PHE A 109 -4.01 3.28 0.05
N SER A 110 -3.53 3.06 1.27
CA SER A 110 -4.28 3.27 2.51
C SER A 110 -4.31 4.77 2.88
N PRO A 111 -5.47 5.34 3.25
CA PRO A 111 -5.52 6.69 3.80
C PRO A 111 -4.76 6.75 5.14
N PRO A 112 -4.11 7.88 5.47
CA PRO A 112 -3.25 8.01 6.65
C PRO A 112 -3.96 7.78 8.00
N GLU A 113 -5.29 7.70 8.01
CA GLU A 113 -6.11 7.52 9.21
C GLU A 113 -6.56 6.08 9.48
N LYS A 114 -6.20 5.10 8.64
CA LYS A 114 -6.63 3.71 8.84
C LYS A 114 -5.44 2.77 8.89
N SER A 115 -4.75 2.82 10.02
CA SER A 115 -3.89 1.75 10.50
C SER A 115 -4.65 1.02 11.58
N ASP A 116 -5.61 0.19 11.16
CA ASP A 116 -6.33 -0.67 12.09
C ASP A 116 -5.48 -1.91 12.37
N PHE A 117 -5.44 -2.23 13.65
CA PHE A 117 -4.48 -3.09 14.31
C PHE A 117 -4.52 -4.53 13.81
N VAL A 118 -3.34 -5.14 13.87
CA VAL A 118 -3.11 -6.59 13.86
C VAL A 118 -3.99 -7.25 14.93
N TYR A 119 -4.85 -8.18 14.52
CA TYR A 119 -5.36 -9.19 15.43
C TYR A 119 -4.59 -10.48 15.20
N ALA A 120 -4.12 -11.07 16.30
CA ALA A 120 -3.48 -12.36 16.32
C ALA A 120 -4.51 -13.47 16.03
N LEU A 121 -4.14 -14.36 15.10
CA LEU A 121 -4.76 -15.62 14.67
C LEU A 121 -6.14 -15.56 14.00
#